data_AF-A0A958Y8V4-F1
#
_entry.id   AF-A0A958Y8V4-F1
#
_cell.length_a   1.000
_cell.length_b   1.000
_cell.length_c   1.000
_cell.angle_alpha   90.00
_cell.angle_beta   90.00
_cell.angle_gamma   90.00
#
_symmetry.space_group_name_H-M   'P 1'
#
loop_
_entity.id
_entity.type
_entity.pdbx_description
1 polymer ?
#
loop_
_entity_poly.entity_id
_entity_poly.type
_entity_poly.pdbx_seq_one_letter_code
_entity_poly.pdbx_strand_id
1 'polypeptide(L)'
;MRKKLYKLRFELFFLSLMAILFSSLFFPTSFYIDQALPVLFIVNVIVGLVIFLHDKERSWITVGLLILVVGAYVFRLISAHNNTLDYIRFSAFFVFYIIITLEVVKQVWKAKTVDKSVIFGLMSGYICLGLLAFFAFVSIEMTSPNSFKGLPLDATFPQKASHLLYYSYVTLMTIGYGDITPTTGTAQKASI
;
A
#
# COMPACT_ATOMS: atom_id res chain seq x y z
N MET A 1 17.55 -15.47 16.56
CA MET A 1 16.32 -15.16 15.78
C MET A 1 16.42 -13.86 14.96
N ARG A 2 16.63 -12.69 15.58
CA ARG A 2 16.71 -11.36 14.91
C ARG A 2 17.60 -11.27 13.67
N LYS A 3 18.84 -11.80 13.71
CA LYS A 3 19.78 -11.77 12.57
C LYS A 3 19.26 -12.53 11.33
N LYS A 4 18.53 -13.63 11.53
CA LYS A 4 17.97 -14.45 10.43
C LYS A 4 16.78 -13.75 9.77
N LEU A 5 15.89 -13.14 10.57
CA LEU A 5 14.77 -12.33 10.08
C LEU A 5 15.25 -11.12 9.27
N TYR A 6 16.25 -10.39 9.75
CA TYR A 6 16.79 -9.23 9.04
C TYR A 6 17.45 -9.60 7.69
N LYS A 7 18.07 -10.78 7.61
CA LYS A 7 18.63 -11.29 6.35
C LYS A 7 17.55 -11.55 5.29
N LEU A 8 16.35 -11.95 5.72
CA LEU A 8 15.21 -12.26 4.85
C LEU A 8 14.20 -11.10 4.72
N ARG A 9 14.59 -9.88 5.13
CA ARG A 9 13.65 -8.77 5.28
C ARG A 9 12.97 -8.38 3.96
N PHE A 10 13.72 -8.33 2.86
CA PHE A 10 13.18 -7.95 1.57
C PHE A 10 12.35 -9.07 0.94
N GLU A 11 12.76 -10.33 1.13
CA GLU A 11 12.00 -11.49 0.67
C GLU A 11 10.64 -11.59 1.36
N LEU A 12 10.62 -11.45 2.69
CA LEU A 12 9.37 -11.46 3.46
C LEU A 12 8.47 -10.28 3.07
N PHE A 13 9.05 -9.09 2.93
CA PHE A 13 8.30 -7.90 2.57
C PHE A 13 7.71 -8.02 1.17
N PHE A 14 8.50 -8.46 0.18
CA PHE A 14 8.04 -8.75 -1.17
C PHE A 14 6.88 -9.75 -1.18
N LEU A 15 7.01 -10.87 -0.45
CA LEU A 15 5.94 -11.88 -0.39
C LEU A 15 4.64 -11.31 0.21
N SER A 16 4.75 -10.46 1.24
CA SER A 16 3.57 -9.82 1.81
C SER A 16 2.91 -8.82 0.85
N LEU A 17 3.70 -8.11 0.02
CA LEU A 17 3.17 -7.23 -1.03
C LEU A 17 2.50 -8.03 -2.16
N MET A 18 3.10 -9.15 -2.58
CA MET A 18 2.47 -10.07 -3.53
C MET A 18 1.15 -10.60 -3.00
N ALA A 19 1.09 -10.95 -1.71
CA ALA A 19 -0.15 -11.36 -1.08
C ALA A 19 -1.21 -10.25 -1.14
N ILE A 20 -0.85 -8.99 -0.90
CA ILE A 20 -1.79 -7.85 -1.04
C ILE A 20 -2.31 -7.72 -2.47
N LEU A 21 -1.45 -7.82 -3.49
CA LEU A 21 -1.87 -7.60 -4.88
C LEU A 21 -2.69 -8.75 -5.47
N PHE A 22 -2.30 -9.99 -5.17
CA PHE A 22 -2.82 -11.16 -5.88
C PHE A 22 -3.81 -12.01 -5.08
N SER A 23 -3.99 -11.76 -3.78
CA SER A 23 -4.94 -12.53 -2.97
C SER A 23 -6.40 -12.38 -3.43
N SER A 24 -6.76 -11.27 -4.08
CA SER A 24 -8.08 -11.07 -4.68
C SER A 24 -8.44 -12.13 -5.73
N LEU A 25 -7.46 -12.82 -6.32
CA LEU A 25 -7.68 -13.91 -7.28
C LEU A 25 -8.18 -15.20 -6.63
N PHE A 26 -7.91 -15.38 -5.33
CA PHE A 26 -8.20 -16.62 -4.61
C PHE A 26 -9.45 -16.53 -3.73
N PHE A 27 -9.95 -15.32 -3.48
CA PHE A 27 -11.07 -15.08 -2.57
C PHE A 27 -12.21 -14.32 -3.26
N PRO A 28 -13.49 -14.61 -2.90
CA PRO A 28 -14.61 -13.79 -3.33
C PRO A 28 -14.43 -12.32 -2.93
N THR A 29 -14.84 -11.39 -3.78
CA THR A 29 -14.60 -9.94 -3.62
C THR A 29 -15.12 -9.38 -2.29
N SER A 30 -16.28 -9.85 -1.80
CA SER A 30 -16.85 -9.41 -0.53
C SER A 30 -15.98 -9.84 0.67
N PHE A 31 -15.61 -11.11 0.74
CA PHE A 31 -14.73 -11.62 1.79
C PHE A 31 -13.34 -10.97 1.74
N TYR A 32 -12.82 -10.74 0.53
CA TYR A 32 -11.52 -10.13 0.32
C TYR A 32 -11.44 -8.71 0.91
N ILE A 33 -12.39 -7.84 0.57
CA ILE A 33 -12.40 -6.45 0.99
C ILE A 33 -12.60 -6.31 2.51
N ASP A 34 -13.54 -7.09 3.07
CA ASP A 34 -13.96 -6.89 4.46
C ASP A 34 -13.03 -7.56 5.48
N GLN A 35 -12.42 -8.69 5.14
CA GLN A 35 -11.63 -9.48 6.10
C GLN A 35 -10.18 -9.69 5.66
N ALA A 36 -9.95 -10.19 4.45
CA ALA A 36 -8.61 -10.59 4.04
C ALA A 36 -7.68 -9.39 3.89
N LEU A 37 -8.12 -8.32 3.21
CA LEU A 37 -7.31 -7.16 2.90
C LEU A 37 -6.81 -6.41 4.15
N PRO A 38 -7.65 -6.09 5.17
CA PRO A 38 -7.16 -5.49 6.41
C PRO A 38 -6.09 -6.32 7.12
N VAL A 39 -6.29 -7.64 7.18
CA VAL A 39 -5.33 -8.57 7.81
C VAL A 39 -4.02 -8.58 7.04
N LEU A 40 -4.07 -8.64 5.71
CA LEU A 40 -2.88 -8.61 4.86
C LEU A 40 -2.09 -7.32 5.00
N PHE A 41 -2.76 -6.16 5.11
CA PHE A 41 -2.08 -4.90 5.40
C PHE A 41 -1.42 -4.89 6.77
N ILE A 42 -2.07 -5.41 7.82
CA ILE A 42 -1.47 -5.52 9.15
C ILE A 42 -0.22 -6.41 9.08
N VAL A 43 -0.31 -7.58 8.43
CA VAL A 43 0.84 -8.46 8.20
C VAL A 43 1.96 -7.73 7.46
N ASN A 44 1.64 -6.96 6.41
CA ASN A 44 2.63 -6.18 5.67
C ASN A 44 3.32 -5.11 6.54
N VAL A 45 2.59 -4.43 7.41
CA VAL A 45 3.19 -3.47 8.36
C VAL A 45 4.10 -4.18 9.35
N ILE A 46 3.68 -5.33 9.91
CA ILE A 46 4.51 -6.15 10.82
C ILE A 46 5.81 -6.58 10.11
N VAL A 47 5.72 -7.06 8.88
CA VAL A 47 6.89 -7.44 8.09
C VAL A 47 7.75 -6.21 7.76
N GLY A 48 7.12 -5.06 7.48
CA GLY A 48 7.79 -3.77 7.29
C GLY A 48 8.64 -3.35 8.48
N LEU A 49 8.23 -3.66 9.72
CA LEU A 49 9.05 -3.43 10.92
C LEU A 49 10.41 -4.12 10.86
N VAL A 50 10.49 -5.28 10.19
CA VAL A 50 11.73 -6.03 10.03
C VAL A 50 12.77 -5.22 9.23
N ILE A 51 12.31 -4.34 8.32
CA ILE A 51 13.18 -3.45 7.52
C ILE A 51 13.86 -2.40 8.41
N PHE A 52 13.18 -1.94 9.46
CA PHE A 52 13.68 -0.90 10.38
C PHE A 52 14.47 -1.43 11.57
N LEU A 53 14.74 -2.73 11.68
CA LEU A 53 15.35 -3.32 12.89
C LEU A 53 16.70 -2.73 13.31
N HIS A 54 17.45 -2.12 12.40
CA HIS A 54 18.75 -1.50 12.70
C HIS A 54 18.68 -0.01 13.06
N ASP A 55 17.58 0.68 12.72
CA ASP A 55 17.39 2.11 12.94
C ASP A 55 16.36 2.30 14.05
N LYS A 56 16.84 2.49 15.29
CA LYS A 56 15.98 2.53 16.47
C LYS A 56 14.91 3.61 16.33
N GLU A 57 15.26 4.84 15.95
CA GLU A 57 14.30 5.95 15.88
C GLU A 57 13.21 5.70 14.83
N ARG A 58 13.58 5.28 13.62
CA ARG A 58 12.59 4.96 12.58
C ARG A 58 11.72 3.78 12.97
N SER A 59 12.27 2.79 13.66
CA SER A 59 11.51 1.65 14.18
C SER A 59 10.41 2.07 15.16
N TRP A 60 10.61 3.09 16.01
CA TRP A 60 9.56 3.57 16.92
C TRP A 60 8.40 4.22 16.17
N ILE A 61 8.69 4.99 15.10
CA ILE A 61 7.66 5.59 14.24
C ILE A 61 6.81 4.50 13.59
N THR A 62 7.45 3.46 13.04
CA THR A 62 6.73 2.36 12.39
C THR A 62 5.92 1.54 13.39
N VAL A 63 6.41 1.35 14.63
CA VAL A 63 5.64 0.71 15.71
C VAL A 63 4.44 1.56 16.11
N GLY A 64 4.59 2.88 16.20
CA GLY A 64 3.47 3.80 16.46
C GLY A 64 2.38 3.70 15.38
N LEU A 65 2.79 3.65 14.11
CA LEU A 65 1.90 3.42 12.97
C LEU A 65 1.21 2.05 13.03
N LEU A 66 1.93 0.98 13.37
CA LEU A 66 1.33 -0.34 13.57
C LEU A 66 0.24 -0.29 14.65
N ILE A 67 0.54 0.30 15.82
CA ILE A 67 -0.39 0.41 16.93
C ILE A 67 -1.64 1.19 16.51
N LEU A 68 -1.46 2.30 15.77
CA LEU A 68 -2.56 3.09 15.24
C LEU A 68 -3.44 2.26 14.30
N VAL A 69 -2.84 1.56 13.33
CA VAL A 69 -3.56 0.73 12.34
C VAL A 69 -4.30 -0.42 13.03
N VAL A 70 -3.64 -1.14 13.93
CA VAL A 70 -4.24 -2.26 14.68
C VAL A 70 -5.34 -1.75 15.61
N GLY A 71 -5.10 -0.65 16.32
CA GLY A 71 -6.09 -0.02 17.20
C GLY A 71 -7.34 0.42 16.44
N ALA A 72 -7.17 1.04 15.28
CA ALA A 72 -8.29 1.44 14.43
C ALA A 72 -9.04 0.24 13.82
N TYR A 73 -8.33 -0.85 13.49
CA TYR A 73 -8.97 -2.10 13.05
C TYR A 73 -9.80 -2.76 14.15
N VAL A 74 -9.24 -2.88 15.37
CA VAL A 74 -9.96 -3.43 16.53
C VAL A 74 -11.16 -2.57 16.89
N PHE A 75 -11.01 -1.24 16.86
CA PHE A 75 -12.12 -0.32 17.13
C PHE A 75 -13.27 -0.50 16.12
N ARG A 76 -12.96 -0.72 14.83
CA ARG A 76 -13.96 -1.00 13.79
C ARG A 76 -14.73 -2.30 14.04
N LEU A 77 -14.15 -3.30 14.70
CA LEU A 77 -14.87 -4.54 15.04
C LEU A 77 -15.89 -4.34 16.17
N ILE A 78 -15.68 -3.34 17.03
CA ILE A 78 -16.48 -3.09 18.23
C ILE A 78 -17.54 -2.00 17.98
N SER A 79 -17.22 -0.99 17.15
CA SER A 79 -18.09 0.16 16.90
C SER A 79 -18.76 0.10 15.53
N ALA A 80 -20.01 0.58 15.46
CA ALA A 80 -20.73 0.76 14.20
C ALA A 80 -19.95 1.68 13.24
N HIS A 81 -20.17 1.46 11.94
CA HIS A 81 -19.44 2.07 10.83
C HIS A 81 -19.22 3.59 11.01
N ASN A 82 -17.97 4.00 11.23
CA ASN A 82 -17.61 5.41 11.41
C ASN A 82 -16.61 5.82 10.33
N ASN A 83 -17.08 6.66 9.39
CA ASN A 83 -16.30 7.11 8.23
C ASN A 83 -14.96 7.74 8.64
N THR A 84 -14.92 8.46 9.77
CA THR A 84 -13.70 9.15 10.26
C THR A 84 -12.53 8.19 10.47
N LEU A 85 -12.79 6.98 10.97
CA LEU A 85 -11.74 6.00 11.23
C LEU A 85 -11.14 5.43 9.95
N ASP A 86 -11.95 5.30 8.90
CA ASP A 86 -11.46 4.82 7.62
C ASP A 86 -10.52 5.86 6.97
N TYR A 87 -10.79 7.16 7.11
CA TYR A 87 -9.84 8.22 6.71
C TYR A 87 -8.54 8.18 7.52
N ILE A 88 -8.61 7.96 8.84
CA ILE A 88 -7.42 7.85 9.70
C ILE A 88 -6.59 6.62 9.32
N ARG A 89 -7.23 5.47 9.06
CA ARG A 89 -6.54 4.25 8.62
C ARG A 89 -5.88 4.44 7.27
N PHE A 90 -6.60 5.03 6.32
CA PHE A 90 -6.07 5.32 4.99
C PHE A 90 -4.85 6.25 5.05
N SER A 91 -4.94 7.34 5.80
CA SER A 91 -3.82 8.28 5.95
C SER A 91 -2.63 7.64 6.68
N ALA A 92 -2.86 6.80 7.70
CA ALA A 92 -1.82 6.03 8.35
C ALA A 92 -1.10 5.09 7.37
N PHE A 93 -1.83 4.35 6.54
CA PHE A 93 -1.22 3.51 5.51
C PHE A 93 -0.44 4.32 4.49
N PHE A 94 -0.97 5.46 4.04
CA PHE A 94 -0.26 6.30 3.10
C PHE A 94 1.08 6.78 3.66
N VAL A 95 1.09 7.29 4.90
CA VAL A 95 2.32 7.69 5.60
C VAL A 95 3.28 6.51 5.78
N PHE A 96 2.77 5.33 6.18
CA PHE A 96 3.58 4.11 6.27
C PHE A 96 4.24 3.77 4.94
N TYR A 97 3.50 3.81 3.83
CA TYR A 97 4.04 3.51 2.50
C TYR A 97 5.07 4.54 2.05
N ILE A 98 4.93 5.82 2.44
CA ILE A 98 5.96 6.83 2.16
C ILE A 98 7.25 6.46 2.89
N ILE A 99 7.16 6.19 4.20
CA ILE A 99 8.32 5.89 5.05
C ILE A 99 9.02 4.59 4.60
N ILE A 100 8.26 3.52 4.36
CA ILE A 100 8.82 2.22 3.93
C ILE A 100 9.45 2.31 2.54
N THR A 101 8.84 3.03 1.59
CA THR A 101 9.41 3.19 0.24
C THR A 101 10.74 3.91 0.31
N LEU A 102 10.82 5.02 1.04
CA LEU A 102 12.05 5.78 1.22
C LEU A 102 13.14 4.92 1.88
N GLU A 103 12.79 4.10 2.87
CA GLU A 103 13.75 3.23 3.54
C GLU A 103 14.22 2.08 2.63
N VAL A 104 13.32 1.43 1.90
CA VAL A 104 13.66 0.37 0.95
C VAL A 104 14.60 0.91 -0.12
N VAL A 105 14.26 2.04 -0.75
CA VAL A 105 15.09 2.69 -1.77
C VAL A 105 16.44 3.09 -1.19
N LYS A 106 16.49 3.67 0.01
CA LYS A 106 17.74 4.04 0.69
C LYS A 106 18.64 2.82 0.97
N GLN A 107 18.08 1.71 1.44
CA GLN A 107 18.84 0.50 1.73
C GLN A 107 19.38 -0.16 0.46
N VAL A 108 18.58 -0.18 -0.60
CA VAL A 108 18.98 -0.69 -1.92
C VAL A 108 20.06 0.20 -2.54
N TRP A 109 19.91 1.52 -2.48
CA TRP A 109 20.90 2.48 -3.00
C TRP A 109 22.28 2.35 -2.33
N LYS A 110 22.30 2.00 -1.04
CA LYS A 110 23.53 1.80 -0.27
C LYS A 110 24.15 0.41 -0.44
N ALA A 111 23.51 -0.50 -1.18
CA ALA A 111 24.03 -1.84 -1.37
C ALA A 111 25.28 -1.81 -2.27
N LYS A 112 26.37 -2.43 -1.81
CA LYS A 112 27.65 -2.50 -2.55
C LYS A 112 27.68 -3.62 -3.60
N THR A 113 26.88 -4.65 -3.41
CA THR A 113 26.83 -5.83 -4.26
C THR A 113 25.38 -6.20 -4.53
N VAL A 114 25.04 -6.48 -5.78
CA VAL A 114 23.70 -6.92 -6.17
C VAL A 114 23.56 -8.41 -5.84
N ASP A 115 23.00 -8.70 -4.67
CA ASP A 115 22.62 -10.04 -4.27
C ASP A 115 21.10 -10.27 -4.41
N LYS A 116 20.66 -11.50 -4.14
CA LYS A 116 19.24 -11.88 -4.18
C LYS A 116 18.36 -10.93 -3.34
N SER A 117 18.84 -10.53 -2.16
CA SER A 117 18.07 -9.68 -1.24
C SER A 117 17.88 -8.27 -1.82
N VAL A 118 18.91 -7.71 -2.46
CA VAL A 118 18.84 -6.42 -3.17
C VAL A 118 17.83 -6.47 -4.31
N ILE A 119 17.77 -7.57 -5.07
CA ILE A 119 16.78 -7.74 -6.16
C ILE A 119 15.35 -7.72 -5.60
N PHE A 120 15.06 -8.46 -4.52
CA PHE A 120 13.76 -8.38 -3.86
C PHE A 120 13.45 -7.01 -3.28
N GLY A 121 14.48 -6.29 -2.80
CA GLY A 121 14.35 -4.91 -2.35
C GLY A 121 13.94 -3.95 -3.47
N LEU A 122 14.57 -4.07 -4.64
CA LEU A 122 14.21 -3.30 -5.85
C LEU A 122 12.77 -3.57 -6.27
N MET A 123 12.38 -4.85 -6.39
CA MET A 123 11.02 -5.24 -6.75
C MET A 123 9.99 -4.72 -5.75
N SER A 124 10.27 -4.87 -4.45
CA SER A 124 9.40 -4.33 -3.39
C SER A 124 9.29 -2.81 -3.47
N GLY A 125 10.40 -2.11 -3.72
CA GLY A 125 10.41 -0.66 -3.89
C GLY A 125 9.50 -0.22 -5.05
N TYR A 126 9.56 -0.91 -6.18
CA TYR A 126 8.69 -0.63 -7.33
C TYR A 126 7.21 -0.85 -7.02
N ILE A 127 6.88 -1.94 -6.32
CA ILE A 127 5.51 -2.21 -5.88
C ILE A 127 5.01 -1.14 -4.91
N CYS A 128 5.85 -0.71 -3.97
CA CYS A 128 5.48 0.36 -3.05
C CYS A 128 5.25 1.70 -3.77
N LEU A 129 5.99 2.01 -4.84
CA LEU A 129 5.71 3.19 -5.67
C LEU A 129 4.31 3.11 -6.31
N GLY A 130 3.91 1.93 -6.79
CA GLY A 130 2.55 1.70 -7.32
C GLY A 130 1.47 1.89 -6.26
N LEU A 131 1.73 1.46 -5.01
CA LEU A 131 0.85 1.71 -3.87
C LEU A 131 0.79 3.20 -3.52
N LEU A 132 1.91 3.93 -3.55
CA LEU A 132 1.92 5.38 -3.33
C LEU A 132 1.09 6.13 -4.37
N ALA A 133 1.22 5.77 -5.65
CA ALA A 133 0.38 6.32 -6.71
C ALA A 133 -1.10 5.98 -6.47
N PHE A 134 -1.41 4.76 -6.03
CA PHE A 134 -2.76 4.38 -5.63
C PHE A 134 -3.31 5.27 -4.50
N PHE A 135 -2.56 5.48 -3.41
CA PHE A 135 -2.99 6.36 -2.31
C PHE A 135 -3.19 7.80 -2.80
N ALA A 136 -2.33 8.30 -3.69
CA ALA A 136 -2.50 9.62 -4.29
C ALA A 136 -3.79 9.72 -5.12
N PHE A 137 -4.05 8.74 -6.00
CA PHE A 137 -5.24 8.72 -6.84
C PHE A 137 -6.53 8.58 -6.05
N VAL A 138 -6.56 7.71 -5.03
CA VAL A 138 -7.70 7.61 -4.12
C VAL A 138 -7.92 8.91 -3.38
N SER A 139 -6.86 9.59 -2.90
CA SER A 139 -6.98 10.90 -2.24
C SER A 139 -7.58 11.96 -3.17
N ILE A 140 -7.19 11.97 -4.45
CA ILE A 140 -7.75 12.87 -5.46
C ILE A 140 -9.24 12.57 -5.69
N GLU A 141 -9.62 11.30 -5.84
CA GLU A 141 -11.03 10.92 -6.03
C GLU A 141 -11.89 11.22 -4.79
N MET A 142 -11.33 11.12 -3.58
CA MET A 142 -12.01 11.46 -2.33
C MET A 142 -12.25 12.96 -2.17
N THR A 143 -11.33 13.79 -2.66
CA THR A 143 -11.42 15.26 -2.54
C THR A 143 -12.18 15.89 -3.69
N SER A 144 -12.09 15.31 -4.89
CA SER A 144 -12.77 15.75 -6.10
C SER A 144 -13.39 14.53 -6.80
N PRO A 145 -14.64 14.18 -6.46
CA PRO A 145 -15.33 13.03 -7.05
C PRO A 145 -15.41 13.12 -8.57
N ASN A 146 -15.36 11.99 -9.26
CA ASN A 146 -15.32 11.87 -10.73
C ASN A 146 -14.05 12.45 -11.37
N SER A 147 -12.92 12.42 -10.64
CA SER A 147 -11.60 12.78 -11.17
C SER A 147 -11.03 11.73 -12.12
N PHE A 148 -11.59 10.51 -12.08
CA PHE A 148 -11.25 9.42 -12.97
C PHE A 148 -12.50 8.89 -13.68
N LYS A 149 -12.48 8.85 -15.01
CA LYS A 149 -13.51 8.20 -15.84
C LYS A 149 -13.18 6.72 -16.00
N GLY A 150 -14.21 5.87 -16.13
CA GLY A 150 -14.07 4.42 -16.24
C GLY A 150 -14.28 3.67 -14.92
N LEU A 151 -14.48 4.40 -13.81
CA LEU A 151 -14.93 3.83 -12.55
C LEU A 151 -16.44 3.51 -12.61
N PRO A 152 -16.89 2.33 -12.13
CA PRO A 152 -18.32 2.00 -12.14
C PRO A 152 -19.11 2.99 -11.27
N LEU A 153 -20.24 3.49 -11.78
CA LEU A 153 -21.03 4.53 -11.10
C LEU A 153 -21.66 4.00 -9.81
N ASP A 154 -22.20 2.78 -9.85
CA ASP A 154 -22.88 2.11 -8.74
C ASP A 154 -21.93 1.35 -7.80
N ALA A 155 -20.61 1.45 -8.03
CA ALA A 155 -19.62 0.77 -7.20
C ALA A 155 -19.48 1.44 -5.82
N THR A 156 -19.32 0.60 -4.80
CA THR A 156 -18.95 1.06 -3.46
C THR A 156 -17.55 1.67 -3.48
N PHE A 157 -17.24 2.52 -2.51
CA PHE A 157 -15.92 3.15 -2.43
C PHE A 157 -14.74 2.14 -2.44
N PRO A 158 -14.79 1.00 -1.71
CA PRO A 158 -13.75 -0.02 -1.79
C PRO A 158 -13.57 -0.64 -3.19
N GLN A 159 -14.65 -0.77 -3.96
CA GLN A 159 -14.58 -1.25 -5.34
C GLN A 159 -13.91 -0.19 -6.23
N LYS A 160 -14.28 1.09 -6.12
CA LYS A 160 -13.60 2.18 -6.83
C LYS A 160 -12.11 2.25 -6.49
N ALA A 161 -11.75 2.06 -5.22
CA ALA A 161 -10.35 1.97 -4.80
C ALA A 161 -9.62 0.80 -5.49
N SER A 162 -10.25 -0.36 -5.63
CA SER A 162 -9.64 -1.50 -6.34
C SER A 162 -9.34 -1.18 -7.82
N HIS A 163 -10.22 -0.44 -8.50
CA HIS A 163 -9.97 0.04 -9.86
C HIS A 163 -8.86 1.09 -9.93
N LEU A 164 -8.76 1.98 -8.94
CA LEU A 164 -7.67 2.96 -8.85
C LEU A 164 -6.32 2.31 -8.53
N LEU A 165 -6.32 1.18 -7.82
CA LEU A 165 -5.11 0.37 -7.60
C LEU A 165 -4.63 -0.23 -8.93
N TYR A 166 -5.55 -0.76 -9.74
CA TYR A 166 -5.22 -1.22 -11.08
C TYR A 166 -4.68 -0.07 -11.95
N TYR A 167 -5.36 1.08 -11.96
CA TYR A 167 -4.93 2.26 -12.70
C TYR A 167 -3.53 2.73 -12.29
N SER A 168 -3.19 2.66 -10.99
CA SER A 168 -1.87 3.08 -10.51
C SER A 168 -0.72 2.28 -11.10
N TYR A 169 -0.87 0.97 -11.23
CA TYR A 169 0.14 0.12 -11.85
C TYR A 169 0.16 0.26 -13.38
N VAL A 170 -0.99 0.38 -14.03
CA VAL A 170 -1.06 0.59 -15.49
C VAL A 170 -0.37 1.89 -15.89
N THR A 171 -0.56 2.96 -15.12
CA THR A 171 0.10 4.25 -15.32
C THR A 171 1.58 4.17 -14.98
N LEU A 172 1.96 3.60 -13.82
CA LEU A 172 3.37 3.51 -13.40
C LEU A 172 4.22 2.63 -14.33
N MET A 173 3.63 1.58 -14.90
CA MET A 173 4.28 0.72 -15.90
C MET A 173 4.22 1.29 -17.32
N THR A 174 3.64 2.48 -17.50
CA THR A 174 3.47 3.13 -18.82
C THR A 174 2.70 2.27 -19.83
N ILE A 175 1.82 1.39 -19.35
CA ILE A 175 1.01 0.52 -20.21
C ILE A 175 -0.14 1.32 -20.83
N GLY A 176 -0.86 2.09 -20.01
CA GLY A 176 -1.89 3.02 -20.48
C GLY A 176 -3.01 2.40 -21.31
N TYR A 177 -3.66 1.33 -20.83
CA TYR A 177 -4.75 0.64 -21.56
C TYR A 177 -5.92 1.56 -21.99
N GLY A 178 -6.11 2.70 -21.32
CA GLY A 178 -7.11 3.71 -21.68
C GLY A 178 -8.53 3.41 -21.19
N ASP A 179 -8.70 2.36 -20.39
CA ASP A 179 -9.96 1.98 -19.74
C ASP A 179 -10.33 2.92 -18.57
N ILE A 180 -9.32 3.41 -17.84
CA ILE A 180 -9.46 4.46 -16.83
C ILE A 180 -8.64 5.68 -17.26
N THR A 181 -9.25 6.87 -17.22
CA THR A 181 -8.62 8.12 -17.67
C THR A 181 -8.83 9.26 -16.67
N PRO A 182 -7.79 10.10 -16.42
CA PRO A 182 -7.90 11.24 -15.51
C PRO A 182 -8.59 12.42 -16.21
N THR A 183 -9.62 12.98 -15.58
CA THR A 183 -10.46 14.05 -16.15
C THR A 183 -10.15 15.42 -15.58
N THR A 184 -9.72 15.49 -14.31
CA THR A 184 -9.38 16.74 -13.64
C THR A 184 -7.91 17.09 -13.82
N GLY A 185 -7.59 18.39 -13.80
CA GLY A 185 -6.20 18.86 -13.95
C GLY A 185 -5.25 18.30 -12.88
N THR A 186 -5.75 18.09 -11.66
CA THR A 186 -4.98 17.44 -10.58
C THR A 186 -4.72 15.96 -10.89
N ALA A 187 -5.74 15.21 -11.31
CA ALA A 187 -5.58 13.80 -11.68
C ALA A 187 -4.63 13.64 -12.87
N GLN A 188 -4.74 14.50 -13.89
CA GLN A 188 -3.85 14.48 -15.05
C GLN A 188 -2.40 14.72 -14.65
N LYS A 189 -2.12 15.74 -13.83
CA LYS A 189 -0.77 16.03 -13.32
C LYS A 189 -0.20 14.90 -12.46
N ALA A 190 -1.05 14.19 -11.73
CA ALA A 190 -0.62 13.05 -10.92
C ALA A 190 -0.35 11.78 -11.76
N SER A 191 -0.81 11.74 -13.02
CA SER A 191 -0.76 10.56 -13.89
C SER A 191 0.33 10.63 -14.96
N ILE A 192 1.16 11.67 -14.95
CA ILE A 192 2.32 11.90 -15.85
C ILE A 192 3.60 11.70 -15.04
#